data_AF-A0A6M0FVT6-F1
#
_entry.id   AF-A0A6M0FVT6-F1
#
_cell.length_a   1.000
_cell.length_b   1.000
_cell.length_c   1.000
_cell.angle_alpha   90.00
_cell.angle_beta   90.00
_cell.angle_gamma   90.00
#
_symmetry.space_group_name_H-M   'P 1'
#
loop_
_entity.id
_entity.type
_entity.pdbx_description
1 polymer ?
#
loop_
_entity_poly.entity_id
_entity_poly.type
_entity_poly.pdbx_seq_one_letter_code
_entity_poly.pdbx_strand_id
1 'polypeptide(L)'
;MKKIVIAGKIILLLAINYLATFILALGFVMGLAHRDIFLGAAIGSISLPALLLQPWSFFIVPAASGVLWGPLVTTGITILLYNLVGRSKFRTPIDLLCSTTRSRIGKICWISFVVVALSLGVSRLVDFPPIRSGIPESYIVEEAVEKISPIEDSKYYCKGAFIDSEWLWKAKLDEEQLSSLMSDLGLKPKTGLTEESNFFQQAPYWWNPKSDEGSMVYSTPEFPDKNRGNDGFHALASWSPNDEVMFMWIKDNF
;
A
#
# COMPACT_ATOMS: atom_id res chain seq x y z
N MET A 1 -18.60 -31.80 36.13
CA MET A 1 -17.34 -31.46 35.42
C MET A 1 -17.46 -31.43 33.88
N LYS A 2 -17.89 -32.48 33.17
CA LYS A 2 -17.92 -32.48 31.69
C LYS A 2 -18.69 -31.32 31.04
N LYS A 3 -19.85 -30.93 31.59
CA LYS A 3 -20.65 -29.79 31.07
C LYS A 3 -19.91 -28.45 31.17
N ILE A 4 -19.16 -28.23 32.25
CA ILE A 4 -18.39 -26.99 32.49
C ILE A 4 -17.25 -26.87 31.48
N VAL A 5 -16.55 -27.98 31.21
CA VAL A 5 -15.47 -28.02 30.21
C VAL A 5 -15.98 -27.74 28.79
N ILE A 6 -17.18 -28.23 28.45
CA ILE A 6 -17.80 -27.97 27.15
C ILE A 6 -18.21 -26.50 27.03
N ALA A 7 -18.87 -25.94 28.05
CA ALA A 7 -19.25 -24.54 28.06
C ALA A 7 -18.03 -23.61 27.91
N GLY A 8 -16.93 -23.90 28.62
CA GLY A 8 -15.69 -23.13 28.49
C GLY A 8 -15.09 -23.15 27.08
N LYS A 9 -15.13 -24.30 26.39
CA LYS A 9 -14.66 -24.41 24.99
C LYS A 9 -15.52 -23.62 24.01
N ILE A 10 -16.84 -23.60 24.21
CA ILE A 10 -17.77 -22.81 23.39
C ILE A 10 -17.51 -21.32 23.56
N ILE A 11 -17.35 -20.86 24.81
CA ILE A 11 -17.05 -19.45 25.11
C ILE A 11 -15.72 -19.04 24.47
N LEU A 12 -14.68 -19.88 24.57
CA LEU A 12 -13.39 -19.61 23.96
C LEU A 12 -13.48 -19.49 22.43
N LEU A 13 -14.22 -20.40 21.77
CA LEU A 13 -14.42 -20.35 20.32
C LEU A 13 -15.17 -19.07 19.90
N LEU A 14 -16.21 -18.71 20.64
CA LEU A 14 -16.96 -17.47 20.42
C LEU A 14 -16.05 -16.23 20.54
N ALA A 15 -15.18 -16.20 21.56
CA ALA A 15 -14.24 -15.10 21.77
C ALA A 15 -13.22 -14.95 20.62
N ILE A 16 -12.67 -16.07 20.13
CA ILE A 16 -11.76 -16.08 18.97
C ILE A 16 -12.47 -15.55 17.72
N ASN A 17 -13.73 -15.95 17.51
CA ASN A 17 -14.52 -15.50 16.36
C ASN A 17 -14.78 -13.99 16.42
N TYR A 18 -15.21 -13.47 17.57
CA TYR A 18 -15.39 -12.03 17.77
C TYR A 18 -14.10 -11.24 17.55
N LEU A 19 -12.97 -11.73 18.07
CA LEU A 19 -11.68 -11.08 17.89
C LEU A 19 -11.27 -11.03 16.42
N ALA A 20 -11.41 -12.14 15.69
CA ALA A 20 -11.09 -12.20 14.26
C ALA A 20 -11.97 -11.24 13.45
N THR A 21 -13.28 -11.25 13.67
CA THR A 21 -14.20 -10.36 12.96
C THR A 21 -13.96 -8.89 13.31
N PHE A 22 -13.62 -8.58 14.57
CA PHE A 22 -13.23 -7.23 14.99
C PHE A 22 -11.96 -6.75 14.28
N ILE A 23 -10.91 -7.57 14.20
CA ILE A 23 -9.67 -7.24 13.49
C ILE A 23 -9.93 -7.01 12.00
N LEU A 24 -10.77 -7.83 11.36
CA LEU A 24 -11.17 -7.62 9.97
C LEU A 24 -11.87 -6.26 9.77
N ALA A 25 -12.84 -5.95 10.65
CA ALA A 25 -13.59 -4.71 10.61
C ALA A 25 -12.70 -3.48 10.85
N LEU A 26 -11.78 -3.58 11.80
CA LEU A 26 -10.79 -2.55 12.08
C LEU A 26 -9.91 -2.30 10.85
N GLY A 27 -9.43 -3.36 10.19
CA GLY A 27 -8.69 -3.22 8.94
C GLY A 27 -9.50 -2.50 7.87
N PHE A 28 -10.77 -2.89 7.67
CA PHE A 28 -11.65 -2.22 6.72
C PHE A 28 -11.85 -0.72 7.04
N VAL A 29 -12.12 -0.37 8.29
CA VAL A 29 -12.30 1.02 8.73
C VAL A 29 -11.02 1.84 8.56
N MET A 30 -9.87 1.29 8.96
CA MET A 30 -8.56 1.93 8.79
C MET A 30 -8.26 2.18 7.31
N GLY A 31 -8.57 1.21 6.44
CA GLY A 31 -8.37 1.37 5.00
C GLY A 31 -9.25 2.47 4.38
N LEU A 32 -10.50 2.61 4.84
CA LEU A 32 -11.37 3.70 4.42
C LEU A 32 -10.93 5.07 4.98
N ALA A 33 -10.62 5.14 6.27
CA ALA A 33 -10.27 6.38 6.96
C ALA A 33 -8.98 7.01 6.43
N HIS A 34 -7.97 6.18 6.13
CA HIS A 34 -6.68 6.65 5.60
C HIS A 34 -6.61 6.62 4.08
N ARG A 35 -7.68 6.18 3.39
CA ARG A 35 -7.69 5.91 1.94
C ARG A 35 -6.53 4.98 1.53
N ASP A 36 -6.15 4.08 2.41
CA ASP A 36 -5.06 3.13 2.24
C ASP A 36 -5.58 1.70 2.33
N ILE A 37 -5.97 1.16 1.18
CA ILE A 37 -6.52 -0.20 1.05
C ILE A 37 -5.50 -1.25 1.53
N PHE A 38 -4.20 -0.98 1.46
CA PHE A 38 -3.15 -1.92 1.86
C PHE A 38 -2.98 -1.97 3.37
N LEU A 39 -3.03 -0.83 4.05
CA LEU A 39 -3.09 -0.80 5.51
C LEU A 39 -4.30 -1.60 6.01
N GLY A 40 -5.46 -1.41 5.37
CA GLY A 40 -6.65 -2.16 5.71
C GLY A 40 -6.52 -3.66 5.43
N ALA A 41 -5.93 -4.05 4.30
CA ALA A 41 -5.68 -5.44 3.95
C ALA A 41 -4.64 -6.11 4.85
N ALA A 42 -3.58 -5.40 5.26
CA ALA A 42 -2.55 -5.89 6.17
C ALA A 42 -3.13 -6.18 7.57
N ILE A 43 -3.98 -5.31 8.09
CA ILE A 43 -4.68 -5.55 9.36
C ILE A 43 -5.72 -6.68 9.18
N GLY A 44 -6.51 -6.64 8.11
CA GLY A 44 -7.56 -7.62 7.85
C GLY A 44 -7.03 -9.04 7.62
N SER A 45 -5.87 -9.19 7.01
CA SER A 45 -5.24 -10.48 6.73
C SER A 45 -4.76 -11.23 7.99
N ILE A 46 -4.54 -10.53 9.11
CA ILE A 46 -4.28 -11.15 10.42
C ILE A 46 -5.50 -11.98 10.87
N SER A 47 -6.72 -11.57 10.50
CA SER A 47 -7.95 -12.29 10.82
C SER A 47 -8.23 -13.47 9.89
N LEU A 48 -7.65 -13.47 8.68
CA LEU A 48 -7.96 -14.42 7.61
C LEU A 48 -7.80 -15.89 8.03
N PRO A 49 -6.74 -16.30 8.75
CA PRO A 49 -6.61 -17.69 9.22
C PRO A 49 -7.76 -18.12 10.10
N ALA A 50 -8.13 -17.28 11.08
CA ALA A 50 -9.19 -17.59 12.04
C ALA A 50 -10.55 -17.69 11.35
N LEU A 51 -10.79 -16.87 10.31
CA LEU A 51 -12.00 -16.93 9.51
C LEU A 51 -12.01 -18.16 8.59
N LEU A 52 -10.94 -18.43 7.83
CA LEU A 52 -10.85 -19.56 6.90
C LEU A 52 -10.96 -20.94 7.58
N LEU A 53 -10.61 -21.02 8.86
CA LEU A 53 -10.77 -22.23 9.66
C LEU A 53 -12.23 -22.51 10.04
N GLN A 54 -13.13 -21.55 9.84
CA GLN A 54 -14.55 -21.75 10.02
C GLN A 54 -15.17 -22.33 8.74
N PRO A 55 -15.87 -23.48 8.81
CA PRO A 55 -16.51 -24.13 7.66
C PRO A 55 -17.54 -23.28 6.89
N TRP A 56 -17.93 -22.13 7.44
CA TRP A 56 -18.99 -21.24 6.96
C TRP A 56 -18.50 -19.79 6.79
N SER A 57 -17.18 -19.58 6.67
CA SER A 57 -16.58 -18.26 6.40
C SER A 57 -17.13 -17.54 5.17
N PHE A 58 -17.72 -18.28 4.22
CA PHE A 58 -18.42 -17.74 3.06
C PHE A 58 -19.66 -16.88 3.39
N PHE A 59 -20.20 -16.97 4.61
CA PHE A 59 -21.36 -16.17 5.05
C PHE A 59 -20.97 -14.85 5.73
N ILE A 60 -19.68 -14.55 5.84
CA ILE A 60 -19.22 -13.29 6.43
C ILE A 60 -19.37 -12.19 5.39
N VAL A 61 -20.54 -11.53 5.40
CA VAL A 61 -20.75 -10.31 4.64
C VAL A 61 -20.03 -9.17 5.38
N PRO A 62 -19.12 -8.43 4.73
CA PRO A 62 -18.44 -7.28 5.32
C PRO A 62 -19.40 -6.08 5.35
N ALA A 63 -20.46 -6.20 6.13
CA ALA A 63 -21.34 -5.10 6.51
C ALA A 63 -21.08 -4.75 7.97
N ALA A 64 -21.25 -3.49 8.37
CA ALA A 64 -21.07 -3.06 9.76
C ALA A 64 -21.94 -3.87 10.74
N SER A 65 -23.12 -4.31 10.29
CA SER A 65 -24.00 -5.24 11.03
C SER A 65 -23.49 -6.69 11.09
N GLY A 66 -22.69 -7.11 10.10
CA GLY A 66 -22.09 -8.44 10.02
C GLY A 66 -21.06 -8.71 11.12
N VAL A 67 -20.45 -7.67 11.69
CA VAL A 67 -19.47 -7.80 12.79
C VAL A 67 -20.11 -8.32 14.08
N LEU A 68 -21.34 -7.91 14.35
CA LEU A 68 -22.08 -8.32 15.56
C LEU A 68 -22.81 -9.65 15.37
N TRP A 69 -23.46 -9.83 14.22
CA TRP A 69 -24.31 -11.00 13.96
C TRP A 69 -23.54 -12.19 13.39
N GLY A 70 -22.48 -11.95 12.63
CA GLY A 70 -21.66 -12.99 12.02
C GLY A 70 -21.14 -14.01 13.03
N PRO A 71 -20.44 -13.60 14.10
CA PRO A 71 -19.94 -14.52 15.13
C PRO A 71 -21.04 -15.34 15.83
N LEU A 72 -22.23 -14.75 16.05
CA LEU A 72 -23.37 -15.43 16.69
C LEU A 72 -23.99 -16.49 15.77
N VAL A 73 -24.28 -16.13 14.53
CA VAL A 73 -24.89 -17.04 13.54
C VAL A 73 -23.94 -18.18 13.24
N THR A 74 -22.66 -17.88 13.01
CA THR A 74 -21.63 -18.88 12.73
C THR A 74 -21.47 -19.84 13.90
N THR A 75 -21.37 -19.34 15.13
CA THR A 75 -21.26 -20.19 16.32
C THR A 75 -22.54 -20.99 16.60
N GLY A 76 -23.72 -20.43 16.34
CA GLY A 76 -24.98 -21.16 16.42
C GLY A 76 -25.04 -22.35 15.46
N ILE A 77 -24.70 -22.12 14.19
CA ILE A 77 -24.60 -23.18 13.16
C ILE A 77 -23.56 -24.23 13.57
N THR A 78 -22.41 -23.78 14.09
CA THR A 78 -21.33 -24.64 14.60
C THR A 78 -21.86 -25.63 15.64
N ILE A 79 -22.55 -25.10 16.66
CA ILE A 79 -23.09 -25.89 17.78
C ILE A 79 -24.15 -26.87 17.27
N LEU A 80 -25.03 -26.43 16.38
CA LEU A 80 -26.11 -27.24 15.81
C LEU A 80 -25.53 -28.42 15.01
N LEU A 81 -24.58 -28.16 14.11
CA LEU A 81 -23.91 -29.19 13.32
C LEU A 81 -23.11 -30.15 14.19
N TYR A 82 -22.40 -29.66 15.22
CA TYR A 82 -21.68 -30.54 16.15
C TYR A 82 -22.62 -31.43 16.97
N ASN A 83 -23.78 -30.92 17.39
CA ASN A 83 -24.78 -31.73 18.09
C ASN A 83 -25.42 -32.77 17.17
N LEU A 84 -25.61 -32.45 15.89
CA LEU A 84 -26.11 -33.40 14.88
C LEU A 84 -25.09 -34.51 14.60
N VAL A 85 -23.81 -34.16 14.43
CA VAL A 85 -22.72 -35.12 14.13
C VAL A 85 -22.36 -35.97 15.35
N GLY A 86 -22.43 -35.40 16.56
CA GLY A 86 -22.12 -36.07 17.84
C GLY A 86 -23.07 -37.20 18.25
N ARG A 87 -24.18 -37.42 17.52
CA ARG A 87 -25.02 -38.61 17.67
C ARG A 87 -24.43 -39.86 16.99
N SER A 88 -23.44 -39.73 16.13
CA SER A 88 -22.71 -40.85 15.53
C SER A 88 -21.46 -41.20 16.36
N LYS A 89 -21.11 -42.48 16.49
CA LYS A 89 -20.01 -43.04 17.32
C LYS A 89 -18.58 -42.59 16.94
N PHE A 90 -18.39 -41.47 16.25
CA PHE A 90 -17.06 -40.94 15.95
C PHE A 90 -16.46 -40.26 17.19
N ARG A 91 -15.13 -40.37 17.33
CA ARG A 91 -14.31 -39.62 18.32
C ARG A 91 -14.84 -38.18 18.44
N THR A 92 -14.91 -37.66 19.66
CA THR A 92 -15.43 -36.32 19.97
C THR A 92 -14.96 -35.34 18.90
N PRO A 93 -15.87 -34.65 18.16
CA PRO A 93 -15.51 -33.82 17.01
C PRO A 93 -14.43 -32.78 17.31
N ILE A 94 -14.33 -32.35 18.58
CA ILE A 94 -13.27 -31.48 19.10
C ILE A 94 -11.88 -32.12 18.97
N ASP A 95 -11.73 -33.43 19.15
CA ASP A 95 -10.45 -34.13 19.00
C ASP A 95 -10.08 -34.30 17.52
N LEU A 96 -11.07 -34.44 16.64
CA LEU A 96 -10.85 -34.40 15.19
C LEU A 96 -10.46 -32.97 14.74
N LEU A 97 -11.10 -31.96 15.33
CA LEU A 97 -10.79 -30.54 15.19
C LEU A 97 -9.59 -30.07 16.02
N CYS A 98 -8.89 -30.94 16.73
CA CYS A 98 -7.60 -30.64 17.37
C CYS A 98 -6.47 -31.43 16.68
N SER A 99 -6.75 -32.62 16.15
CA SER A 99 -5.76 -33.46 15.46
C SER A 99 -5.60 -33.10 13.98
N THR A 100 -6.69 -32.96 13.23
CA THR A 100 -6.67 -32.53 11.80
C THR A 100 -6.36 -31.05 11.66
N THR A 101 -6.72 -30.28 12.69
CA THR A 101 -6.63 -28.84 12.71
C THR A 101 -5.21 -28.39 13.04
N ARG A 102 -4.42 -29.14 13.82
CA ARG A 102 -3.01 -28.79 14.08
C ARG A 102 -2.17 -28.70 12.80
N SER A 103 -2.39 -29.59 11.83
CA SER A 103 -1.66 -29.54 10.54
C SER A 103 -2.28 -28.57 9.53
N ARG A 104 -3.61 -28.36 9.56
CA ARG A 104 -4.31 -27.43 8.67
C ARG A 104 -4.17 -25.96 9.11
N ILE A 105 -4.23 -25.68 10.42
CA ILE A 105 -3.96 -24.36 11.00
C ILE A 105 -2.55 -23.92 10.66
N GLY A 106 -1.55 -24.79 10.83
CA GLY A 106 -0.17 -24.49 10.46
C GLY A 106 -0.04 -24.09 8.98
N LYS A 107 -0.71 -24.84 8.08
CA LYS A 107 -0.71 -24.53 6.64
C LYS A 107 -1.43 -23.21 6.31
N ILE A 108 -2.58 -22.94 6.92
CA ILE A 108 -3.36 -21.73 6.67
C ILE A 108 -2.60 -20.50 7.21
N CYS A 109 -2.08 -20.56 8.44
CA CYS A 109 -1.26 -19.48 8.99
C CYS A 109 -0.02 -19.21 8.12
N TRP A 110 0.62 -20.27 7.61
CA TRP A 110 1.75 -20.13 6.69
C TRP A 110 1.35 -19.46 5.37
N ILE A 111 0.25 -19.89 4.74
CA ILE A 111 -0.24 -19.29 3.50
C ILE A 111 -0.61 -17.82 3.72
N SER A 112 -1.34 -17.49 4.79
CA SER A 112 -1.69 -16.10 5.11
C SER A 112 -0.45 -15.27 5.40
N PHE A 113 0.53 -15.79 6.14
CA PHE A 113 1.80 -15.10 6.35
C PHE A 113 2.53 -14.83 5.03
N VAL A 114 2.59 -15.81 4.13
CA VAL A 114 3.22 -15.66 2.80
C VAL A 114 2.48 -14.61 1.97
N VAL A 115 1.15 -14.61 1.95
CA VAL A 115 0.36 -13.60 1.23
C VAL A 115 0.61 -12.21 1.81
N VAL A 116 0.60 -12.05 3.14
CA VAL A 116 0.90 -10.75 3.78
C VAL A 116 2.32 -10.29 3.49
N ALA A 117 3.30 -11.18 3.62
CA ALA A 117 4.69 -10.87 3.35
C ALA A 117 4.90 -10.49 1.87
N LEU A 118 4.25 -11.18 0.93
CA LEU A 118 4.27 -10.84 -0.49
C LEU A 118 3.56 -9.52 -0.75
N SER A 119 2.39 -9.27 -0.16
CA SER A 119 1.68 -8.00 -0.32
C SER A 119 2.47 -6.82 0.26
N LEU A 120 3.14 -7.00 1.41
CA LEU A 120 4.04 -6.02 1.99
C LEU A 120 5.27 -5.80 1.10
N GLY A 121 5.88 -6.88 0.60
CA GLY A 121 7.00 -6.81 -0.33
C GLY A 121 6.63 -6.11 -1.64
N VAL A 122 5.49 -6.45 -2.23
CA VAL A 122 4.96 -5.77 -3.43
C VAL A 122 4.61 -4.32 -3.10
N SER A 123 4.01 -4.00 -1.96
CA SER A 123 3.71 -2.61 -1.59
C SER A 123 4.96 -1.75 -1.43
N ARG A 124 6.06 -2.34 -0.92
CA ARG A 124 7.39 -1.72 -0.83
C ARG A 124 8.10 -1.62 -2.19
N LEU A 125 7.86 -2.56 -3.10
CA LEU A 125 8.42 -2.51 -4.46
C LEU A 125 7.63 -1.57 -5.38
N VAL A 126 6.34 -1.39 -5.11
CA VAL A 126 5.41 -0.55 -5.89
C VAL A 126 5.23 0.84 -5.25
N ASP A 127 5.78 1.05 -4.05
CA ASP A 127 5.67 2.25 -3.22
C ASP A 127 4.26 2.84 -3.22
N PHE A 128 3.31 1.98 -2.81
CA PHE A 128 1.88 2.26 -2.81
C PHE A 128 1.32 2.31 -1.39
N PRO A 129 0.51 3.33 -1.02
CA PRO A 129 0.14 4.49 -1.85
C PRO A 129 1.25 5.56 -1.90
N PRO A 130 1.36 6.32 -3.01
CA PRO A 130 2.17 7.53 -3.02
C PRO A 130 1.61 8.46 -1.94
N ILE A 131 2.40 8.72 -0.90
CA ILE A 131 2.04 9.70 0.12
C ILE A 131 1.96 11.03 -0.62
N ARG A 132 0.74 11.60 -0.70
CA ARG A 132 0.53 13.00 -1.08
C ARG A 132 1.02 13.90 0.06
N SER A 133 2.29 13.81 0.40
CA SER A 133 2.96 14.87 1.14
C SER A 133 3.24 15.96 0.11
N GLY A 134 2.85 17.20 0.41
CA GLY A 134 2.92 18.34 -0.49
C GLY A 134 4.30 18.52 -1.14
N ILE A 135 4.35 19.41 -2.14
CA ILE A 135 5.61 19.92 -2.67
C ILE A 135 6.48 20.32 -1.47
N PRO A 136 7.77 19.98 -1.45
CA PRO A 136 8.61 20.42 -0.36
C PRO A 136 8.46 21.90 -0.07
N GLU A 137 8.41 22.25 1.22
CA GLU A 137 8.47 23.64 1.70
C GLU A 137 9.82 24.33 1.37
N SER A 138 10.63 23.76 0.46
CA SER A 138 11.72 24.52 -0.14
C SER A 138 11.11 25.60 -1.02
N TYR A 139 11.17 26.83 -0.50
CA TYR A 139 10.50 28.04 -1.00
C TYR A 139 10.54 28.20 -2.53
N ILE A 140 11.64 27.78 -3.18
CA ILE A 140 11.84 27.94 -4.64
C ILE A 140 10.97 26.98 -5.45
N VAL A 141 10.86 25.70 -5.05
CA VAL A 141 10.13 24.69 -5.81
C VAL A 141 8.64 24.84 -5.61
N GLU A 142 8.23 25.09 -4.37
CA GLU A 142 6.84 25.36 -4.03
C GLU A 142 6.33 26.57 -4.80
N GLU A 143 7.03 27.72 -4.77
CA GLU A 143 6.58 28.91 -5.50
C GLU A 143 6.51 28.69 -7.01
N ALA A 144 7.49 28.01 -7.60
CA ALA A 144 7.52 27.73 -9.04
C ALA A 144 6.43 26.73 -9.47
N VAL A 145 6.18 25.70 -8.67
CA VAL A 145 5.16 24.68 -8.99
C VAL A 145 3.75 25.19 -8.66
N GLU A 146 3.56 25.95 -7.59
CA GLU A 146 2.28 26.56 -7.21
C GLU A 146 1.81 27.59 -8.23
N LYS A 147 2.71 28.37 -8.84
CA LYS A 147 2.37 29.29 -9.95
C LYS A 147 1.67 28.58 -11.11
N ILE A 148 1.93 27.28 -11.27
CA ILE A 148 1.43 26.45 -12.36
C ILE A 148 0.28 25.54 -11.88
N SER A 149 0.00 25.49 -10.57
CA SER A 149 -0.98 24.58 -9.95
C SER A 149 -2.29 25.27 -9.52
N PRO A 150 -3.41 24.54 -9.34
CA PRO A 150 -3.48 23.10 -9.13
C PRO A 150 -3.62 22.33 -10.45
N ILE A 151 -2.54 21.71 -10.92
CA ILE A 151 -2.63 20.72 -12.00
C ILE A 151 -3.28 19.49 -11.39
N GLU A 152 -4.57 19.27 -11.71
CA GLU A 152 -5.40 18.19 -11.15
C GLU A 152 -4.75 16.80 -11.26
N ASP A 153 -3.84 16.62 -12.23
CA ASP A 153 -3.14 15.36 -12.53
C ASP A 153 -1.69 15.28 -12.02
N SER A 154 -1.24 16.24 -11.21
CA SER A 154 0.12 16.20 -10.67
C SER A 154 0.31 15.08 -9.62
N LYS A 155 1.45 14.38 -9.70
CA LYS A 155 1.86 13.32 -8.77
C LYS A 155 3.21 13.67 -8.17
N TYR A 156 3.35 13.39 -6.87
CA TYR A 156 4.57 13.66 -6.11
C TYR A 156 4.95 12.41 -5.32
N TYR A 157 6.25 12.19 -5.12
CA TYR A 157 6.77 11.16 -4.24
C TYR A 157 8.04 11.65 -3.53
N CYS A 158 8.00 11.67 -2.20
CA CYS A 158 9.17 11.98 -1.38
C CYS A 158 9.99 10.70 -1.17
N LYS A 159 11.23 10.71 -1.65
CA LYS A 159 12.20 9.62 -1.46
C LYS A 159 12.90 9.70 -0.09
N GLY A 160 13.04 10.91 0.45
CA GLY A 160 13.62 11.18 1.76
C GLY A 160 13.60 12.68 2.05
N ALA A 161 13.53 13.07 3.33
CA ALA A 161 13.49 14.47 3.75
C ALA A 161 13.95 14.63 5.21
N PHE A 162 15.24 14.39 5.50
CA PHE A 162 15.76 14.58 6.87
C PHE A 162 16.78 15.73 6.96
N ILE A 163 17.87 15.63 6.21
CA ILE A 163 18.87 16.70 6.04
C ILE A 163 18.80 17.10 4.57
N ASP A 164 19.08 16.11 3.72
CA ASP A 164 18.78 16.17 2.30
C ASP A 164 17.36 15.75 2.06
N SER A 165 16.89 16.19 0.91
CA SER A 165 15.50 16.09 0.59
C SER A 165 15.34 15.86 -0.91
N GLU A 166 14.58 14.82 -1.25
CA GLU A 166 14.58 14.24 -2.58
C GLU A 166 13.17 13.86 -3.00
N TRP A 167 12.76 14.32 -4.18
CA TRP A 167 11.40 14.14 -4.68
C TRP A 167 11.33 13.81 -6.16
N LEU A 168 10.27 13.12 -6.51
CA LEU A 168 9.86 12.87 -7.87
C LEU A 168 8.52 13.57 -8.12
N TRP A 169 8.44 14.31 -9.20
CA TRP A 169 7.26 15.03 -9.62
C TRP A 169 6.87 14.68 -11.04
N LYS A 170 5.60 14.40 -11.28
CA LYS A 170 5.03 14.21 -12.60
C LYS A 170 3.84 15.15 -12.77
N ALA A 171 3.81 15.90 -13.86
CA ALA A 171 2.68 16.76 -14.19
C ALA A 171 2.45 16.82 -15.70
N LYS A 172 1.22 17.13 -16.07
CA LYS A 172 0.89 17.51 -17.45
C LYS A 172 1.13 19.01 -17.61
N LEU A 173 1.97 19.41 -18.56
CA LEU A 173 2.39 20.78 -18.81
C LEU A 173 2.36 21.07 -20.31
N ASP A 174 1.68 22.15 -20.68
CA ASP A 174 1.82 22.72 -22.02
C ASP A 174 3.19 23.43 -22.19
N GLU A 175 3.49 23.86 -23.42
CA GLU A 175 4.78 24.48 -23.76
C GLU A 175 5.02 25.82 -23.04
N GLU A 176 3.96 26.59 -22.76
CA GLU A 176 4.06 27.89 -22.08
C GLU A 176 4.39 27.67 -20.59
N GLN A 177 3.67 26.76 -19.95
CA GLN A 177 3.90 26.33 -18.58
C GLN A 177 5.29 25.72 -18.40
N LEU A 178 5.72 24.86 -19.34
CA LEU A 178 7.07 24.30 -19.37
C LEU A 178 8.11 25.43 -19.44
N SER A 179 7.94 26.37 -20.37
CA SER A 179 8.88 27.48 -20.56
C SER A 179 9.00 28.36 -19.31
N SER A 180 7.86 28.68 -18.68
CA SER A 180 7.84 29.41 -17.40
C SER A 180 8.58 28.64 -16.30
N LEU A 181 8.27 27.35 -16.14
CA LEU A 181 8.90 26.52 -15.11
C LEU A 181 10.41 26.38 -15.31
N MET A 182 10.86 26.16 -16.55
CA MET A 182 12.29 26.06 -16.86
C MET A 182 13.03 27.35 -16.55
N SER A 183 12.42 28.49 -16.85
CA SER A 183 12.98 29.81 -16.55
C SER A 183 13.10 30.01 -15.04
N ASP A 184 12.03 29.74 -14.30
CA ASP A 184 11.98 29.93 -12.84
C ASP A 184 12.97 29.02 -12.09
N LEU A 185 13.12 27.76 -12.54
CA LEU A 185 14.03 26.79 -11.95
C LEU A 185 15.45 26.81 -12.53
N GLY A 186 15.73 27.67 -13.51
CA GLY A 186 17.03 27.76 -14.17
C GLY A 186 17.46 26.47 -14.89
N LEU A 187 16.50 25.69 -15.39
CA LEU A 187 16.76 24.45 -16.10
C LEU A 187 17.32 24.74 -17.50
N LYS A 188 18.35 23.98 -17.88
CA LYS A 188 18.98 24.08 -19.20
C LYS A 188 18.92 22.74 -19.92
N PRO A 189 18.83 22.73 -21.26
CA PRO A 189 18.89 21.49 -22.02
C PRO A 189 20.13 20.67 -21.66
N LYS A 190 19.95 19.36 -21.44
CA LYS A 190 21.00 18.42 -21.07
C LYS A 190 21.04 17.27 -22.07
N THR A 191 22.24 16.95 -22.52
CA THR A 191 22.51 15.81 -23.39
C THR A 191 23.28 14.72 -22.63
N GLY A 192 23.29 13.50 -23.17
CA GLY A 192 24.09 12.39 -22.64
C GLY A 192 23.44 11.58 -21.50
N LEU A 193 22.15 11.83 -21.20
CA LEU A 193 21.36 10.95 -20.36
C LEU A 193 20.89 9.75 -21.18
N THR A 194 21.19 8.55 -20.68
CA THR A 194 20.74 7.27 -21.27
C THR A 194 19.61 6.68 -20.42
N GLU A 195 18.82 5.77 -20.99
CA GLU A 195 17.78 5.01 -20.28
C GLU A 195 18.35 4.20 -19.09
N GLU A 196 19.66 3.97 -19.07
CA GLU A 196 20.36 3.31 -17.96
C GLU A 196 20.65 4.24 -16.77
N SER A 197 20.44 5.56 -16.92
CA SER A 197 20.64 6.50 -15.82
C SER A 197 19.64 6.26 -14.70
N ASN A 198 20.06 6.62 -13.49
CA ASN A 198 19.23 6.49 -12.30
C ASN A 198 17.88 7.18 -12.49
N PHE A 199 17.85 8.32 -13.19
CA PHE A 199 16.62 9.06 -13.45
C PHE A 199 15.50 8.20 -14.05
N PHE A 200 15.78 7.31 -15.01
CA PHE A 200 14.74 6.50 -15.64
C PHE A 200 14.33 5.27 -14.81
N GLN A 201 15.16 4.87 -13.85
CA GLN A 201 14.98 3.65 -13.07
C GLN A 201 14.41 3.90 -11.67
N GLN A 202 13.98 5.13 -11.36
CA GLN A 202 13.42 5.43 -10.05
C GLN A 202 12.06 4.74 -9.85
N ALA A 203 11.82 4.25 -8.64
CA ALA A 203 10.47 3.99 -8.14
C ALA A 203 9.81 5.34 -7.83
N PRO A 204 8.47 5.48 -7.87
CA PRO A 204 7.43 4.44 -7.91
C PRO A 204 6.99 4.06 -9.33
N TYR A 205 6.11 3.06 -9.49
CA TYR A 205 5.68 2.52 -10.80
C TYR A 205 5.11 3.55 -11.80
N TRP A 206 4.57 4.69 -11.33
CA TRP A 206 4.06 5.74 -12.20
C TRP A 206 5.18 6.64 -12.77
N TRP A 207 6.37 6.54 -12.19
CA TRP A 207 7.60 7.15 -12.66
C TRP A 207 8.16 6.30 -13.79
N ASN A 208 7.78 6.68 -15.01
CA ASN A 208 8.23 6.02 -16.22
C ASN A 208 8.49 7.09 -17.28
N PRO A 209 9.49 7.97 -17.06
CA PRO A 209 9.91 8.89 -18.10
C PRO A 209 10.32 8.05 -19.31
N LYS A 210 9.75 8.36 -20.48
CA LYS A 210 10.14 7.72 -21.73
C LYS A 210 11.10 8.62 -22.48
N SER A 211 12.03 8.02 -23.19
CA SER A 211 12.87 8.70 -24.18
C SER A 211 12.26 8.48 -25.57
N ASP A 212 11.04 8.98 -25.78
CA ASP A 212 10.40 8.92 -27.09
C ASP A 212 11.06 9.92 -28.05
N GLU A 213 10.88 9.73 -29.36
CA GLU A 213 11.40 10.63 -30.39
C GLU A 213 10.86 12.06 -30.15
N GLY A 214 11.77 13.02 -29.92
CA GLY A 214 11.43 14.41 -29.57
C GLY A 214 11.36 14.72 -28.08
N SER A 215 11.55 13.73 -27.19
CA SER A 215 11.64 13.99 -25.74
C SER A 215 12.85 14.86 -25.43
N MET A 216 12.65 15.86 -24.58
CA MET A 216 13.70 16.80 -24.19
C MET A 216 14.05 16.63 -22.72
N VAL A 217 15.35 16.69 -22.43
CA VAL A 217 15.87 16.53 -21.08
C VAL A 217 16.51 17.85 -20.66
N TYR A 218 16.21 18.28 -19.43
CA TYR A 218 16.68 19.54 -18.87
C TYR A 218 17.24 19.31 -17.47
N SER A 219 18.26 20.05 -17.08
CA SER A 219 18.70 20.05 -15.68
C SER A 219 19.28 21.37 -15.24
N THR A 220 19.40 21.54 -13.93
CA THR A 220 20.33 22.52 -13.37
C THR A 220 21.78 22.18 -13.80
N PRO A 221 22.69 23.15 -13.93
CA PRO A 221 24.03 22.94 -14.46
C PRO A 221 24.86 21.87 -13.72
N GLU A 222 24.66 21.70 -12.42
CA GLU A 222 25.45 20.80 -11.56
C GLU A 222 24.68 19.54 -11.12
N PHE A 223 23.62 19.15 -11.84
CA PHE A 223 22.77 18.05 -11.38
C PHE A 223 23.54 16.73 -11.15
N PRO A 224 23.54 16.19 -9.92
CA PRO A 224 24.32 15.02 -9.52
C PRO A 224 23.56 13.72 -9.84
N ASP A 225 23.88 13.06 -10.96
CA ASP A 225 23.14 11.86 -11.40
C ASP A 225 23.38 10.63 -10.50
N LYS A 226 24.64 10.42 -10.08
CA LYS A 226 25.07 9.21 -9.36
C LYS A 226 25.39 9.42 -7.89
N ASN A 227 25.49 10.66 -7.45
CA ASN A 227 25.87 11.02 -6.08
C ASN A 227 24.86 12.00 -5.49
N ARG A 228 25.11 12.38 -4.24
CA ARG A 228 24.35 13.42 -3.53
C ARG A 228 24.46 14.76 -4.26
N GLY A 229 25.67 15.15 -4.63
CA GLY A 229 25.99 16.47 -5.20
C GLY A 229 26.39 17.48 -4.13
N ASN A 230 26.57 18.73 -4.58
CA ASN A 230 26.85 19.87 -3.71
C ASN A 230 25.57 20.31 -2.98
N ASP A 231 25.74 21.10 -1.92
CA ASP A 231 24.61 21.70 -1.19
C ASP A 231 23.82 22.65 -2.11
N GLY A 232 22.52 22.73 -1.87
CA GLY A 232 21.57 23.50 -2.64
C GLY A 232 20.66 22.67 -3.56
N PHE A 233 19.91 23.41 -4.37
CA PHE A 233 18.87 22.89 -5.24
C PHE A 233 19.42 22.32 -6.55
N HIS A 234 18.96 21.12 -6.89
CA HIS A 234 19.23 20.43 -8.14
C HIS A 234 17.94 19.84 -8.70
N ALA A 235 17.71 20.05 -9.98
CA ALA A 235 16.59 19.42 -10.67
C ALA A 235 17.02 18.83 -12.01
N LEU A 236 16.46 17.67 -12.32
CA LEU A 236 16.59 16.99 -13.60
C LEU A 236 15.18 16.66 -14.08
N ALA A 237 14.88 16.99 -15.33
CA ALA A 237 13.58 16.77 -15.89
C ALA A 237 13.64 16.16 -17.29
N SER A 238 12.62 15.39 -17.63
CA SER A 238 12.31 14.96 -18.99
C SER A 238 10.90 15.40 -19.33
N TRP A 239 10.71 15.98 -20.52
CA TRP A 239 9.41 16.36 -21.03
C TRP A 239 9.17 15.68 -22.38
N SER A 240 8.00 15.05 -22.52
CA SER A 240 7.52 14.46 -23.77
C SER A 240 6.53 15.41 -24.43
N PRO A 241 6.84 15.98 -25.62
CA PRO A 241 5.90 16.85 -26.33
C PRO A 241 4.62 16.13 -26.75
N ASN A 242 4.70 14.82 -27.03
CA ASN A 242 3.57 14.04 -27.53
C ASN A 242 2.48 13.85 -26.47
N ASP A 243 2.89 13.66 -25.21
CA ASP A 243 1.97 13.44 -24.09
C ASP A 243 1.75 14.72 -23.26
N GLU A 244 2.54 15.76 -23.50
CA GLU A 244 2.62 16.99 -22.67
C GLU A 244 2.92 16.65 -21.20
N VAL A 245 3.75 15.63 -20.95
CA VAL A 245 4.04 15.16 -19.58
C VAL A 245 5.50 15.46 -19.24
N MET A 246 5.68 16.14 -18.11
CA MET A 246 6.99 16.33 -17.48
C MET A 246 7.17 15.36 -16.32
N PHE A 247 8.36 14.79 -16.24
CA PHE A 247 8.87 14.06 -15.08
C PHE A 247 10.07 14.84 -14.55
N MET A 248 10.08 15.18 -13.27
CA MET A 248 11.14 15.98 -12.64
C MET A 248 11.62 15.33 -11.34
N TRP A 249 12.93 15.11 -11.25
CA TRP A 249 13.63 14.61 -10.08
C TRP A 249 14.33 15.79 -9.42
N ILE A 250 13.89 16.11 -8.21
CA ILE A 250 14.35 17.24 -7.42
C ILE A 250 15.20 16.71 -6.26
N LYS A 251 16.35 17.33 -6.04
CA LYS A 251 17.21 17.14 -4.88
C LYS A 251 17.50 18.50 -4.27
N ASP A 252 17.30 18.63 -2.97
CA ASP A 252 17.70 19.81 -2.21
C ASP A 252 18.56 19.33 -1.03
N ASN A 253 19.85 19.59 -1.16
CA ASN A 253 20.90 19.07 -0.27
C ASN A 253 21.33 20.15 0.72
N PHE A 254 21.53 19.80 2.00
CA PHE A 254 21.91 20.75 3.05
C PHE A 254 23.31 20.51 3.63
#